data_AF-A0A7V5N9N3-F1
#
_entry.id   AF-A0A7V5N9N3-F1
#
_cell.length_a   1.000
_cell.length_b   1.000
_cell.length_c   1.000
_cell.angle_alpha   90.00
_cell.angle_beta   90.00
_cell.angle_gamma   90.00
#
_symmetry.space_group_name_H-M   'P 1'
#
loop_
_entity.id
_entity.type
_entity.pdbx_description
1 polymer ?
#
loop_
_entity_poly.entity_id
_entity_poly.type
_entity_poly.pdbx_seq_one_letter_code
_entity_poly.pdbx_strand_id
1 'polypeptide(L)'
;MEQKPTSISFQRGEGKLEALARAHLLAIRAVAVVSLLVALTALATVPSRYPKFPIDAYYYLEMARNVAHGKGPVVRFEQGFPLKFFPGYPLVLGIASLAGEPDEVWQFLHAGLVVGLFLSILWTGRNLGISAPLSWATAALTFSSPVFLKWVTLPYSELLTLTLG
;
A
#
# COMPACT_ATOMS: atom_id res chain seq x y z
N MET A 1 49.31 47.18 2.59
CA MET A 1 48.53 46.25 3.45
C MET A 1 47.39 45.74 2.62
N GLU A 2 47.46 44.48 2.20
CA GLU A 2 46.52 43.86 1.27
C GLU A 2 45.53 43.02 2.09
N GLN A 3 44.25 43.44 2.14
CA GLN A 3 43.19 42.70 2.84
C GLN A 3 42.78 41.49 1.99
N LYS A 4 43.08 40.29 2.49
CA LYS A 4 42.61 39.03 1.92
C LYS A 4 41.10 38.87 2.14
N PRO A 5 40.31 38.49 1.13
CA PRO A 5 38.87 38.39 1.26
C PRO A 5 38.45 37.18 2.11
N THR A 6 37.49 37.44 2.99
CA THR A 6 36.76 36.56 3.90
C THR A 6 35.91 35.52 3.13
N SER A 7 36.51 34.42 2.68
CA SER A 7 35.80 33.32 2.01
C SER A 7 35.29 32.21 2.95
N ILE A 8 35.60 32.27 4.25
CA ILE A 8 35.40 31.16 5.19
C ILE A 8 33.98 31.13 5.80
N SER A 9 33.26 32.26 5.85
CA SER A 9 31.94 32.32 6.49
C SER A 9 30.80 31.76 5.63
N PHE A 10 30.91 31.84 4.29
CA PHE A 10 29.86 31.41 3.36
C PHE A 10 29.76 29.88 3.26
N GLN A 11 30.90 29.19 3.13
CA GLN A 11 30.94 27.71 3.08
C GLN A 11 30.42 27.03 4.35
N ARG A 12 30.52 27.70 5.51
CA ARG A 12 30.04 27.16 6.79
C ARG A 12 28.51 27.20 6.92
N GLY A 13 27.85 28.10 6.20
CA GLY A 13 26.38 28.20 6.12
C GLY A 13 25.76 27.15 5.22
N GLU A 14 26.36 26.92 4.05
CA GLU A 14 25.92 25.91 3.07
C GLU A 14 25.97 24.48 3.65
N GLY A 15 27.06 24.12 4.33
CA GLY A 15 27.19 22.80 4.97
C GLY A 15 26.14 22.53 6.05
N LYS A 16 25.68 23.55 6.79
CA LYS A 16 24.61 23.41 7.78
C LYS A 16 23.24 23.22 7.13
N LEU A 17 22.95 23.97 6.08
CA LEU A 17 21.69 23.86 5.34
C LEU A 17 21.54 22.49 4.67
N GLU A 18 22.61 21.98 4.05
CA GLU A 18 22.62 20.63 3.48
C GLU A 18 22.47 19.53 4.54
N ALA A 19 23.09 19.69 5.71
CA ALA A 19 22.95 18.74 6.81
C ALA A 19 21.50 18.70 7.32
N LEU A 20 20.86 19.86 7.49
CA LEU A 20 19.46 19.97 7.89
C LEU A 20 18.51 19.37 6.83
N ALA A 21 18.72 19.68 5.55
CA ALA A 21 17.92 19.13 4.45
C ALA A 21 18.01 17.59 4.39
N ARG A 22 19.22 17.04 4.58
CA ARG A 22 19.43 15.58 4.68
C ARG A 22 18.72 14.98 5.88
N ALA A 23 18.82 15.61 7.05
CA ALA A 23 18.15 15.14 8.27
C ALA A 23 16.62 15.13 8.11
N HIS A 24 16.04 16.17 7.53
CA HIS A 24 14.60 16.22 7.25
C HIS A 24 14.14 15.13 6.29
N LEU A 25 14.88 14.91 5.19
CA LEU A 25 14.56 13.83 4.26
C LEU A 25 14.63 12.45 4.92
N LEU A 26 15.64 12.22 5.78
CA LEU A 26 15.74 10.97 6.55
C LEU A 26 14.56 10.79 7.50
N ALA A 27 14.12 11.86 8.18
CA ALA A 27 12.96 11.82 9.05
C ALA A 27 11.68 11.45 8.27
N ILE A 28 11.43 12.08 7.11
CA ILE A 28 10.26 11.77 6.27
C ILE A 28 10.28 10.31 5.81
N ARG A 29 11.45 9.81 5.39
CA ARG A 29 11.64 8.40 5.00
C ARG A 29 11.33 7.45 6.15
N ALA A 30 11.84 7.75 7.35
CA ALA A 30 11.59 6.94 8.54
C ALA A 30 10.09 6.88 8.86
N VAL A 31 9.39 8.03 8.83
CA VAL A 31 7.95 8.09 9.03
C VAL A 31 7.20 7.24 8.00
N ALA A 32 7.56 7.33 6.72
CA ALA A 32 6.92 6.53 5.67
C ALA A 32 7.09 5.02 5.90
N VAL A 33 8.30 4.58 6.28
CA VAL A 33 8.56 3.18 6.61
C VAL A 33 7.79 2.74 7.84
N VAL A 34 7.73 3.56 8.89
CA VAL A 34 6.92 3.26 10.08
C VAL A 34 5.44 3.14 9.72
N SER A 35 4.90 4.04 8.91
CA SER A 35 3.51 3.94 8.43
C SER A 35 3.24 2.65 7.66
N LEU A 36 4.17 2.21 6.79
CA LEU A 36 4.08 0.92 6.11
C LEU A 36 4.06 -0.25 7.11
N LEU A 37 4.95 -0.25 8.10
CA LEU A 37 5.00 -1.29 9.13
C LEU A 37 3.71 -1.32 9.96
N VAL A 38 3.14 -0.16 10.27
CA VAL A 38 1.84 -0.05 10.95
C VAL A 38 0.73 -0.65 10.09
N ALA A 39 0.70 -0.38 8.79
CA ALA A 39 -0.28 -0.95 7.87
C ALA A 39 -0.16 -2.49 7.77
N LEU A 40 1.06 -3.02 7.66
CA LEU A 40 1.31 -4.46 7.66
C LEU A 40 0.92 -5.11 9.00
N THR A 41 1.21 -4.44 10.12
CA THR A 41 0.82 -4.92 11.45
C THR A 41 -0.70 -4.92 11.63
N ALA A 42 -1.38 -3.86 11.16
CA ALA A 42 -2.83 -3.78 11.17
C ALA A 42 -3.44 -4.92 10.35
N LEU A 43 -2.94 -5.15 9.13
CA LEU A 43 -3.35 -6.27 8.27
C LEU A 43 -3.23 -7.63 8.97
N ALA A 44 -2.16 -7.86 9.72
CA ALA A 44 -1.95 -9.12 10.44
C ALA A 44 -2.82 -9.28 11.69
N THR A 45 -3.23 -8.19 12.35
CA THR A 45 -3.81 -8.23 13.71
C THR A 45 -5.27 -7.85 13.80
N VAL A 46 -5.78 -7.07 12.84
CA VAL A 46 -7.16 -6.57 12.84
C VAL A 46 -8.17 -7.61 12.38
N PRO A 47 -7.93 -8.43 11.33
CA PRO A 47 -8.91 -9.39 10.86
C PRO A 47 -9.37 -10.40 11.92
N SER A 48 -8.45 -10.85 12.79
CA SER A 48 -8.78 -11.76 13.89
C SER A 48 -9.75 -11.16 14.92
N ARG A 49 -9.93 -9.84 14.93
CA ARG A 49 -10.88 -9.14 15.80
C ARG A 49 -12.27 -9.01 15.18
N TYR A 50 -12.43 -9.33 13.89
CA TYR A 50 -13.71 -9.33 13.20
C TYR A 50 -14.21 -10.78 13.05
N PRO A 51 -15.17 -11.22 13.89
CA PRO A 51 -15.68 -12.60 13.82
C PRO A 51 -16.43 -12.89 12.51
N LYS A 52 -16.79 -11.84 11.76
CA LYS A 52 -17.48 -11.92 10.47
C LYS A 52 -16.97 -10.82 9.56
N PHE A 53 -16.78 -11.15 8.29
CA PHE A 53 -16.52 -10.16 7.26
C PHE A 53 -17.78 -9.38 6.89
N PRO A 54 -17.64 -8.15 6.35
CA PRO A 54 -18.75 -7.47 5.68
C PRO A 54 -19.22 -8.23 4.44
N ILE A 55 -20.44 -7.94 3.99
CA ILE A 55 -21.06 -8.63 2.85
C ILE A 55 -20.18 -8.61 1.59
N ASP A 56 -19.62 -7.45 1.21
CA ASP A 56 -18.82 -7.30 -0.01
C ASP A 56 -17.56 -8.20 -0.01
N ALA A 57 -16.99 -8.47 1.17
CA ALA A 57 -15.84 -9.36 1.31
C ALA A 57 -16.21 -10.82 1.04
N TYR A 58 -17.40 -11.27 1.48
CA TYR A 58 -17.87 -12.62 1.16
C TYR A 58 -18.07 -12.83 -0.35
N TYR A 59 -18.52 -11.80 -1.07
CA TYR A 59 -18.61 -11.87 -2.54
C TYR A 59 -17.23 -12.11 -3.18
N TYR A 60 -16.21 -11.34 -2.78
CA TYR A 60 -14.85 -11.52 -3.31
C TYR A 60 -14.25 -12.88 -2.96
N LEU A 61 -14.40 -13.33 -1.71
CA LEU A 61 -13.88 -14.64 -1.27
C LEU A 61 -14.56 -15.80 -2.00
N GLU A 62 -15.89 -15.76 -2.17
CA GLU A 62 -16.63 -16.81 -2.87
C GLU A 62 -16.30 -16.84 -4.37
N MET A 63 -16.20 -15.66 -5.02
CA MET A 63 -15.75 -15.61 -6.41
C MET A 63 -14.33 -16.16 -6.56
N ALA A 64 -13.41 -15.81 -5.66
CA ALA A 64 -12.04 -16.33 -5.67
C ALA A 64 -12.00 -17.85 -5.47
N ARG A 65 -12.80 -18.39 -4.55
CA ARG A 65 -12.96 -19.84 -4.34
C ARG A 65 -13.44 -20.53 -5.62
N ASN A 66 -14.41 -19.95 -6.32
CA ASN A 66 -14.95 -20.53 -7.55
C ASN A 66 -13.95 -20.42 -8.71
N VAL A 67 -13.16 -19.34 -8.79
CA VAL A 67 -12.02 -19.22 -9.72
C VAL A 67 -10.98 -20.31 -9.47
N ALA A 68 -10.55 -20.51 -8.22
CA ALA A 68 -9.56 -21.53 -7.85
C ALA A 68 -10.01 -22.95 -8.25
N HIS A 69 -11.32 -23.22 -8.21
CA HIS A 69 -11.92 -24.48 -8.64
C HIS A 69 -12.27 -24.55 -10.14
N GLY A 70 -11.86 -23.58 -10.97
CA GLY A 70 -12.12 -23.57 -12.41
C GLY A 70 -13.57 -23.28 -12.80
N LYS A 71 -14.40 -22.77 -11.89
CA LYS A 71 -15.82 -22.43 -12.13
C LYS A 71 -16.03 -20.99 -12.59
N GLY A 72 -14.97 -20.18 -12.59
CA GLY A 72 -15.01 -18.76 -12.88
C GLY A 72 -15.48 -17.91 -11.68
N PRO A 73 -15.51 -16.57 -11.84
CA PRO A 73 -15.85 -15.62 -10.76
C PRO A 73 -17.37 -15.48 -10.59
N VAL A 74 -18.03 -16.58 -10.25
CA VAL A 74 -19.47 -16.63 -9.97
C VAL A 74 -19.72 -16.74 -8.47
N VAL A 75 -20.92 -16.32 -8.03
CA VAL A 75 -21.34 -16.38 -6.62
C VAL A 75 -22.56 -17.28 -6.50
N ARG A 76 -22.52 -18.28 -5.61
CA ARG A 76 -23.56 -19.33 -5.55
C ARG A 76 -24.92 -18.85 -5.06
N PHE A 77 -24.95 -17.76 -4.31
CA PHE A 77 -26.16 -17.21 -3.68
C PHE A 77 -26.78 -16.05 -4.47
N GLU A 78 -26.24 -15.72 -5.65
CA GLU A 78 -26.86 -14.80 -6.61
C GLU A 78 -27.07 -15.52 -7.95
N GLN A 79 -28.18 -15.22 -8.63
CA GLN A 79 -28.39 -15.67 -10.00
C GLN A 79 -27.65 -14.74 -10.97
N GLY A 80 -26.38 -15.04 -11.26
CA GLY A 80 -25.63 -14.39 -12.33
C GLY A 80 -24.26 -13.85 -11.91
N PHE A 81 -23.65 -13.07 -12.82
CA PHE A 81 -22.37 -12.41 -12.59
C PHE A 81 -22.59 -11.10 -11.81
N PRO A 82 -21.95 -10.90 -10.65
CA PRO A 82 -22.23 -9.75 -9.82
C PRO A 82 -21.51 -8.50 -10.38
N LEU A 83 -22.18 -7.76 -11.26
CA LEU A 83 -21.63 -6.63 -12.03
C LEU A 83 -21.13 -5.45 -11.18
N LYS A 84 -21.52 -5.38 -9.90
CA LYS A 84 -21.07 -4.35 -8.96
C LYS A 84 -19.58 -4.50 -8.62
N PHE A 85 -19.02 -5.70 -8.69
CA PHE A 85 -17.70 -6.01 -8.15
C PHE A 85 -16.62 -5.98 -9.23
N PHE A 86 -15.44 -5.49 -8.86
CA PHE A 86 -14.30 -5.48 -9.76
C PHE A 86 -13.80 -6.91 -10.02
N PRO A 87 -13.82 -7.42 -11.26
CA PRO A 87 -13.55 -8.83 -11.53
C PRO A 87 -12.08 -9.20 -11.44
N GLY A 88 -11.16 -8.22 -11.52
CA GLY A 88 -9.72 -8.48 -11.43
C GLY A 88 -9.29 -9.03 -10.07
N TYR A 89 -9.92 -8.59 -8.98
CA TYR A 89 -9.54 -9.01 -7.63
C TYR A 89 -9.84 -10.49 -7.36
N PRO A 90 -11.04 -11.03 -7.63
CA PRO A 90 -11.30 -12.47 -7.55
C PRO A 90 -10.35 -13.33 -8.38
N LEU A 91 -9.89 -12.84 -9.54
CA LEU A 91 -8.97 -13.58 -10.38
C LEU A 91 -7.59 -13.70 -9.72
N VAL A 92 -7.04 -12.59 -9.25
CA VAL A 92 -5.74 -12.57 -8.56
C VAL A 92 -5.80 -13.36 -7.26
N LEU A 93 -6.85 -13.18 -6.46
CA LEU A 93 -7.05 -13.93 -5.23
C LEU A 93 -7.29 -15.42 -5.50
N GLY A 94 -8.03 -15.76 -6.56
CA GLY A 94 -8.24 -17.15 -6.96
C GLY A 94 -6.94 -17.88 -7.35
N ILE A 95 -6.02 -17.19 -8.03
CA ILE A 95 -4.67 -17.72 -8.30
C ILE A 95 -3.90 -17.91 -6.99
N ALA A 96 -3.92 -16.93 -6.09
CA ALA A 96 -3.28 -17.07 -4.78
C ALA A 96 -3.88 -18.22 -3.96
N SER A 97 -5.17 -18.49 -4.14
CA SER A 97 -5.90 -19.57 -3.47
C SER A 97 -5.58 -20.97 -4.02
N LEU A 98 -4.68 -21.08 -5.00
CA LEU A 98 -4.07 -22.38 -5.32
C LEU A 98 -3.14 -22.88 -4.19
N ALA A 99 -2.71 -21.98 -3.30
CA ALA A 99 -1.85 -22.30 -2.15
C ALA A 99 -2.62 -22.50 -0.82
N GLY A 100 -3.93 -22.25 -0.78
CA GLY A 100 -4.77 -22.36 0.43
C GLY A 100 -6.16 -21.74 0.22
N GLU A 101 -7.07 -21.87 1.19
CA GLU A 101 -8.41 -21.30 1.03
C GLU A 101 -8.37 -19.75 0.97
N PRO A 102 -9.26 -19.09 0.20
CA PRO A 102 -9.23 -17.64 0.03
C PRO A 102 -9.26 -16.84 1.33
N ASP A 103 -10.00 -17.32 2.35
CA ASP A 103 -10.12 -16.68 3.66
C ASP A 103 -8.84 -16.78 4.51
N GLU A 104 -7.92 -17.68 4.15
CA GLU A 104 -6.60 -17.84 4.75
C GLU A 104 -5.54 -17.05 3.99
N VAL A 105 -5.58 -17.07 2.66
CA VAL A 105 -4.47 -16.56 1.84
C VAL A 105 -4.55 -15.08 1.49
N TRP A 106 -5.72 -14.45 1.59
CA TRP A 106 -5.92 -13.07 1.15
C TRP A 106 -5.02 -12.06 1.87
N GLN A 107 -4.67 -12.32 3.14
CA GLN A 107 -3.78 -11.44 3.91
C GLN A 107 -2.38 -11.38 3.31
N PHE A 108 -1.86 -12.51 2.80
CA PHE A 108 -0.55 -12.55 2.16
C PHE A 108 -0.57 -11.79 0.83
N LEU A 109 -1.65 -11.93 0.06
CA LEU A 109 -1.86 -11.14 -1.15
C LEU A 109 -1.88 -9.63 -0.80
N HIS A 110 -2.65 -9.25 0.21
CA HIS A 110 -2.73 -7.85 0.65
C HIS A 110 -1.40 -7.32 1.16
N ALA A 111 -0.61 -8.12 1.88
CA ALA A 111 0.71 -7.72 2.33
C ALA A 111 1.63 -7.41 1.14
N GLY A 112 1.60 -8.27 0.11
CA GLY A 112 2.31 -8.04 -1.15
C GLY A 112 1.85 -6.77 -1.86
N LEU A 113 0.53 -6.53 -1.95
CA LEU A 113 -0.03 -5.33 -2.58
C LEU A 113 0.27 -4.06 -1.77
N VAL A 114 0.25 -4.11 -0.43
CA VAL A 114 0.64 -2.99 0.45
C VAL A 114 2.09 -2.57 0.18
N VAL A 115 3.01 -3.53 0.11
CA VAL A 115 4.41 -3.26 -0.24
C VAL A 115 4.52 -2.78 -1.69
N GLY A 116 3.80 -3.40 -2.62
CA GLY A 116 3.76 -3.02 -4.03
C GLY A 116 3.31 -1.57 -4.23
N LEU A 117 2.23 -1.14 -3.57
CA LEU A 117 1.73 0.22 -3.59
C LEU A 117 2.72 1.22 -2.98
N PHE A 118 3.40 0.83 -1.90
CA PHE A 118 4.43 1.68 -1.31
C PHE A 118 5.56 1.96 -2.31
N LEU A 119 6.03 0.91 -2.99
CA LEU A 119 7.06 1.02 -4.01
C LEU A 119 6.55 1.77 -5.25
N SER A 120 5.30 1.56 -5.67
CA SER A 120 4.72 2.23 -6.83
C SER A 120 4.58 3.74 -6.61
N ILE A 121 4.18 4.21 -5.42
CA ILE A 121 4.15 5.64 -5.09
C ILE A 121 5.54 6.27 -5.27
N LEU A 122 6.58 5.61 -4.75
CA LEU A 122 7.96 6.13 -4.86
C LEU A 122 8.48 6.07 -6.31
N TRP A 123 8.18 4.99 -7.01
CA TRP A 123 8.58 4.81 -8.41
C TRP A 123 7.88 5.82 -9.32
N THR A 124 6.56 5.96 -9.22
CA THR A 124 5.77 6.96 -9.97
C THR A 124 6.25 8.37 -9.66
N GLY A 125 6.50 8.70 -8.39
CA GLY A 125 7.06 9.99 -8.02
C GLY A 125 8.38 10.29 -8.73
N ARG A 126 9.31 9.33 -8.75
CA ARG A 126 10.57 9.45 -9.48
C ARG A 126 10.36 9.66 -10.99
N ASN A 127 9.45 8.90 -11.61
CA ASN A 127 9.22 8.98 -13.06
C ASN A 127 8.48 10.25 -13.49
N LEU A 128 7.67 10.83 -12.61
CA LEU A 128 6.97 12.10 -12.85
C LEU A 128 7.80 13.34 -12.46
N GLY A 129 9.05 13.17 -12.04
CA GLY A 129 9.90 14.28 -11.60
C GLY A 129 9.44 14.92 -10.28
N ILE A 130 8.61 14.22 -9.50
CA ILE A 130 8.19 14.66 -8.16
C ILE A 130 9.40 14.62 -7.22
N SER A 131 9.56 15.67 -6.42
CA SER A 131 10.65 15.73 -5.44
C SER A 131 10.58 14.55 -4.47
N ALA A 132 11.75 13.99 -4.13
CA ALA A 132 11.81 12.85 -3.22
C ALA A 132 11.08 13.11 -1.87
N PRO A 133 11.26 14.25 -1.18
CA PRO A 133 10.53 14.51 0.06
C PRO A 133 9.00 14.39 -0.10
N LEU A 134 8.47 14.88 -1.23
CA LEU A 134 7.03 14.82 -1.49
C LEU A 134 6.56 13.38 -1.73
N SER A 135 7.28 12.57 -2.52
CA SER A 135 6.91 11.16 -2.73
C SER A 135 6.91 10.35 -1.43
N TRP A 136 7.92 10.55 -0.56
CA TRP A 136 7.97 9.88 0.74
C TRP A 136 6.87 10.39 1.69
N ALA A 137 6.55 11.69 1.66
CA ALA A 137 5.44 12.23 2.43
C ALA A 137 4.08 11.69 1.96
N THR A 138 3.87 11.58 0.65
CA THR A 138 2.67 10.94 0.07
C THR A 138 2.53 9.50 0.56
N ALA A 139 3.61 8.71 0.52
CA ALA A 139 3.59 7.36 1.08
C ALA A 139 3.22 7.38 2.57
N ALA A 140 3.90 8.20 3.39
CA ALA A 140 3.59 8.31 4.81
C ALA A 140 2.11 8.64 5.09
N LEU A 141 1.54 9.59 4.36
CA LEU A 141 0.13 9.98 4.51
C LEU A 141 -0.84 8.88 4.07
N THR A 142 -0.57 8.21 2.95
CA THR A 142 -1.40 7.10 2.48
C THR A 142 -1.46 5.96 3.50
N PHE A 143 -0.30 5.49 3.98
CA PHE A 143 -0.22 4.32 4.87
C PHE A 143 -0.59 4.62 6.33
N SER A 144 -0.67 5.91 6.72
CA SER A 144 -1.18 6.33 8.02
C SER A 144 -2.68 6.68 8.02
N SER A 145 -3.32 6.71 6.84
CA SER A 145 -4.73 7.07 6.71
C SER A 145 -5.63 5.98 7.33
N PRO A 146 -6.56 6.35 8.24
CA PRO A 146 -7.52 5.39 8.80
C PRO A 146 -8.40 4.72 7.74
N VAL A 147 -8.73 5.45 6.66
CA VAL A 147 -9.53 4.91 5.55
C VAL A 147 -8.75 3.82 4.82
N PHE A 148 -7.48 4.09 4.52
CA PHE A 148 -6.60 3.13 3.88
C PHE A 148 -6.41 1.88 4.76
N LEU A 149 -6.09 2.08 6.05
CA LEU A 149 -5.91 0.99 7.00
C LEU A 149 -7.16 0.09 7.09
N LYS A 150 -8.35 0.68 7.09
CA LYS A 150 -9.61 -0.09 7.05
C LYS A 150 -9.71 -0.94 5.79
N TRP A 151 -9.45 -0.37 4.62
CA TRP A 151 -9.56 -1.08 3.35
C TRP A 151 -8.54 -2.22 3.19
N VAL A 152 -7.31 -2.04 3.67
CA VAL A 152 -6.31 -3.11 3.56
C VAL A 152 -6.61 -4.28 4.48
N THR A 153 -7.24 -4.03 5.65
CA THR A 153 -7.58 -5.07 6.64
C THR A 153 -8.80 -5.93 6.30
N LEU A 154 -9.39 -5.77 5.11
CA LEU A 154 -10.51 -6.56 4.63
C LEU A 154 -10.20 -7.05 3.20
N PRO A 155 -10.72 -8.22 2.78
CA PRO A 155 -10.46 -8.76 1.44
C PRO A 155 -11.32 -8.03 0.40
N TYR A 156 -10.93 -6.79 0.12
CA TYR A 156 -11.56 -5.86 -0.81
C TYR A 156 -10.66 -5.56 -2.00
N SER A 157 -11.26 -5.16 -3.13
CA SER A 157 -10.51 -4.93 -4.37
C SER A 157 -9.79 -3.59 -4.43
N GLU A 158 -10.14 -2.64 -3.56
CA GLU A 158 -9.63 -1.27 -3.53
C GLU A 158 -8.10 -1.24 -3.50
N LEU A 159 -7.47 -2.10 -2.70
CA LEU A 159 -6.01 -2.17 -2.62
C LEU A 159 -5.39 -2.62 -3.95
N LEU A 160 -5.98 -3.62 -4.61
CA LEU A 160 -5.51 -4.07 -5.93
C LEU A 160 -5.66 -2.95 -6.96
N THR A 161 -6.81 -2.28 -6.97
CA THR A 161 -7.09 -1.14 -7.85
C THR A 161 -6.09 -0.01 -7.64
N LEU A 162 -5.80 0.36 -6.39
CA LEU A 162 -4.81 1.40 -6.07
C LEU A 162 -3.38 0.99 -6.46
N THR A 163 -3.07 -0.31 -6.45
CA THR A 163 -1.73 -0.81 -6.76
C THR A 163 -1.48 -0.90 -8.27
N LEU A 164 -2.51 -1.20 -9.06
CA LEU A 164 -2.40 -1.48 -10.50
C LEU A 164 -2.96 -0.37 -11.42
N GLY A 165 -3.78 0.55 -10.88
CA GLY A 165 -4.37 1.67 -11.63
C GLY A 165 -3.44 2.87 -11.70
#